data_AF-A0A151S0L1-F1
#
_entry.id   AF-A0A151S0L1-F1
#
_cell.length_a   1.000
_cell.length_b   1.000
_cell.length_c   1.000
_cell.angle_alpha   90.00
_cell.angle_beta   90.00
_cell.angle_gamma   90.00
#
_symmetry.space_group_name_H-M   'P 1'
#
loop_
_entity.id
_entity.type
_entity.pdbx_description
1 polymer ?
#
loop_
_entity_poly.entity_id
_entity_poly.type
_entity_poly.pdbx_seq_one_letter_code
_entity_poly.pdbx_strand_id
1 'polypeptide(L)'
;MPIEKYDGSSDPEEHLNVFLTQATLSTQDDSTLCRIFPTSLKGRALGWFTRLPSSSIDSFNELSSQFTLQFATSKPYRTTSLALAGVRQEKKESLRTFMDRFNKWWR
;
A
#
# COMPACT_ATOMS: atom_id res chain seq x y z
N MET A 1 -11.68 -17.92 2.99
CA MET A 1 -10.87 -17.72 1.76
C MET A 1 -9.47 -17.32 2.17
N PRO A 2 -8.41 -17.89 1.60
CA PRO A 2 -7.05 -17.46 1.92
C PRO A 2 -6.89 -15.99 1.54
N ILE A 3 -6.29 -15.19 2.42
CA ILE A 3 -5.88 -13.81 2.10
C ILE A 3 -4.91 -13.90 0.92
N GLU A 4 -5.19 -13.15 -0.15
CA GLU A 4 -4.22 -13.01 -1.22
C GLU A 4 -2.96 -12.36 -0.63
N LYS A 5 -1.83 -13.05 -0.73
CA LYS A 5 -0.60 -12.56 -0.12
C LYS A 5 -0.17 -11.24 -0.77
N TYR A 6 0.08 -10.24 0.06
CA TYR A 6 0.49 -8.91 -0.35
C TYR A 6 1.95 -8.90 -0.79
N ASP A 7 2.22 -8.44 -2.00
CA ASP A 7 3.57 -8.29 -2.51
C ASP A 7 4.11 -6.87 -2.42
N GLY A 8 3.34 -5.88 -1.99
CA GLY A 8 3.78 -4.48 -2.00
C GLY A 8 3.32 -3.66 -3.20
N SER A 9 2.47 -4.18 -4.08
CA SER A 9 2.00 -3.46 -5.27
C SER A 9 0.63 -2.80 -5.13
N SER A 10 -0.22 -3.28 -4.23
CA SER A 10 -1.57 -2.76 -3.98
C SER A 10 -1.64 -1.86 -2.74
N ASP A 11 -2.83 -1.34 -2.43
CA ASP A 11 -3.03 -0.46 -1.28
C ASP A 11 -2.71 -1.18 0.05
N PRO A 12 -1.74 -0.69 0.83
CA PRO A 12 -1.38 -1.30 2.12
C PRO A 12 -2.49 -1.15 3.18
N GLU A 13 -3.32 -0.11 3.12
CA GLU A 13 -4.43 0.08 4.07
C GLU A 13 -5.55 -0.92 3.80
N GLU A 14 -5.85 -1.18 2.52
CA GLU A 14 -6.81 -2.21 2.15
C GLU A 14 -6.35 -3.60 2.61
N HIS A 15 -5.07 -3.93 2.40
CA HIS A 15 -4.49 -5.18 2.90
C HIS A 15 -4.61 -5.31 4.42
N LEU A 16 -4.28 -4.26 5.18
CA LEU A 16 -4.42 -4.25 6.64
C LEU A 16 -5.87 -4.48 7.08
N ASN A 17 -6.84 -3.85 6.43
CA ASN A 17 -8.26 -4.03 6.75
C ASN A 17 -8.73 -5.46 6.50
N VAL A 18 -8.33 -6.06 5.37
CA VAL A 18 -8.65 -7.46 5.06
C VAL A 18 -7.99 -8.41 6.06
N PHE A 19 -6.72 -8.17 6.36
CA PHE A 19 -5.99 -8.96 7.35
C PHE A 19 -6.64 -8.88 8.73
N LEU A 20 -6.94 -7.69 9.24
CA LEU A 20 -7.57 -7.49 10.54
C LEU A 20 -8.96 -8.13 10.60
N THR A 21 -9.77 -7.98 9.55
CA THR A 21 -11.11 -8.59 9.49
C THR A 21 -11.05 -10.12 9.64
N GLN A 22 -10.01 -10.77 9.12
CA GLN A 22 -9.83 -12.21 9.27
C GLN A 22 -9.13 -12.60 10.58
N ALA A 23 -8.08 -11.88 10.95
CA ALA A 23 -7.27 -12.18 12.13
C ALA A 23 -8.08 -12.00 13.43
N THR A 24 -8.95 -10.99 13.49
CA THR A 24 -9.83 -10.72 14.64
C THR A 24 -10.88 -11.79 14.88
N LEU A 25 -11.16 -12.67 13.90
CA LEU A 25 -11.96 -13.88 14.12
C LEU A 25 -11.22 -14.92 14.97
N SER A 26 -9.88 -14.85 15.04
CA SER A 26 -9.03 -15.81 15.74
C SER A 26 -8.43 -15.23 17.04
N THR A 27 -8.10 -13.93 17.05
CA THR A 27 -7.43 -13.29 18.20
C THR A 27 -7.58 -11.78 18.18
N GLN A 28 -7.59 -11.16 19.37
CA GLN A 28 -7.43 -9.71 19.55
C GLN A 28 -6.09 -9.36 20.21
N ASP A 29 -5.22 -10.35 20.43
CA ASP A 29 -3.91 -10.16 21.04
C ASP A 29 -2.89 -9.64 20.02
N ASP A 30 -2.36 -8.45 20.28
CA ASP A 30 -1.38 -7.76 19.45
C ASP A 30 -0.15 -8.62 19.15
N SER A 31 0.35 -9.36 20.13
CA SER A 31 1.55 -10.19 19.96
C SER A 31 1.30 -11.32 18.95
N THR A 32 0.09 -11.88 18.98
CA THR A 32 -0.36 -12.89 18.03
C THR A 32 -0.57 -12.29 16.64
N LEU A 33 -1.17 -11.10 16.55
CA LEU A 33 -1.33 -10.38 15.28
C LEU A 33 0.02 -10.12 14.60
N CYS A 34 1.03 -9.65 15.34
CA CYS A 34 2.39 -9.46 14.84
C CYS A 34 3.04 -10.75 14.34
N ARG A 35 2.80 -11.89 15.02
CA ARG A 35 3.37 -13.19 14.63
C ARG A 35 2.74 -13.77 13.37
N ILE A 36 1.44 -13.56 13.17
CA ILE A 36 0.72 -14.11 12.01
C ILE A 36 0.81 -13.19 10.79
N PHE A 37 1.01 -11.87 10.97
CA PHE A 37 1.06 -10.90 9.87
C PHE A 37 2.00 -11.28 8.71
N PRO A 38 3.23 -11.78 8.93
CA PRO A 38 4.14 -12.17 7.85
C PRO A 38 3.61 -13.25 6.93
N THR A 39 2.68 -14.09 7.42
CA THR A 39 2.06 -15.16 6.61
C THR A 39 1.18 -14.60 5.49
N SER A 40 0.71 -13.35 5.66
CA SER A 40 -0.08 -12.61 4.67
C SER A 40 0.78 -11.90 3.62
N LEU A 41 2.12 -11.97 3.72
CA LEU A 41 3.04 -11.25 2.84
C LEU A 41 3.77 -12.19 1.86
N LYS A 42 4.21 -11.64 0.73
CA LYS A 42 5.12 -12.28 -0.24
C LYS A 42 6.09 -11.25 -0.83
N GLY A 43 7.09 -11.72 -1.58
CA GLY A 43 7.97 -10.85 -2.36
C GLY A 43 8.65 -9.73 -1.55
N ARG A 44 8.61 -8.50 -2.06
CA ARG A 44 9.25 -7.33 -1.40
C ARG A 44 8.65 -7.01 -0.03
N ALA A 45 7.36 -7.27 0.18
CA ALA A 45 6.71 -7.04 1.47
C ALA A 45 7.21 -7.98 2.55
N LEU A 46 7.29 -9.28 2.25
CA LEU A 46 7.87 -10.25 3.18
C LEU A 46 9.36 -9.95 3.44
N GLY A 47 10.11 -9.64 2.38
CA GLY A 47 11.53 -9.28 2.51
C GLY A 47 11.76 -8.04 3.39
N TRP A 48 10.89 -7.04 3.32
CA TRP A 48 10.93 -5.90 4.23
C TRP A 48 10.73 -6.32 5.68
N PHE A 49 9.68 -7.11 5.96
CA PHE A 49 9.39 -7.57 7.31
C PHE A 49 10.58 -8.32 7.94
N THR A 50 11.22 -9.21 7.17
CA THR A 50 12.38 -10.00 7.65
C THR A 50 13.63 -9.17 7.94
N ARG A 51 13.69 -7.91 7.49
CA ARG A 51 14.81 -6.99 7.72
C ARG A 51 14.58 -6.03 8.88
N LEU A 52 13.42 -6.08 9.52
CA LEU A 52 13.15 -5.25 10.68
C LEU A 52 14.09 -5.64 11.82
N PRO A 53 14.68 -4.67 12.55
CA PRO A 53 15.53 -4.98 13.68
C PRO A 53 14.77 -5.78 14.75
N SER A 54 15.47 -6.66 15.45
CA SER A 54 14.92 -7.35 16.61
C SER A 54 14.38 -6.34 17.62
N SER A 55 13.18 -6.58 18.16
CA SER A 55 12.54 -5.70 19.15
C SER A 55 12.27 -4.27 18.64
N SER A 56 12.13 -4.05 17.33
CA SER A 56 11.75 -2.74 16.78
C SER A 56 10.24 -2.52 16.66
N ILE A 57 9.43 -3.48 17.12
CA ILE A 57 7.97 -3.45 17.07
C ILE A 57 7.47 -3.96 18.41
N ASP A 58 6.83 -3.08 19.17
CA ASP A 58 6.26 -3.41 20.47
C ASP A 58 4.74 -3.67 20.40
N SER A 59 4.08 -3.31 19.29
CA SER A 59 2.65 -3.47 19.09
C SER A 59 2.27 -3.70 17.63
N PHE A 60 1.07 -4.25 17.39
CA PHE A 60 0.58 -4.40 16.02
C PHE A 60 0.29 -3.04 15.36
N ASN A 61 -0.09 -2.04 16.16
CA ASN A 61 -0.28 -0.67 15.69
C ASN A 61 1.02 -0.06 15.14
N GLU A 62 2.15 -0.27 15.82
CA GLU A 62 3.45 0.19 15.35
C GLU A 62 3.88 -0.51 14.05
N LEU A 63 3.69 -1.83 13.98
CA LEU A 63 3.92 -2.61 12.76
C LEU A 63 3.09 -2.07 11.59
N SER A 64 1.80 -1.80 11.82
CA SER A 64 0.87 -1.28 10.81
C SER A 64 1.29 0.11 10.31
N SER A 65 1.75 0.97 11.22
CA SER A 65 2.27 2.30 10.89
C SER A 65 3.54 2.20 10.03
N GLN A 66 4.53 1.39 10.44
CA GLN A 66 5.75 1.23 9.66
C GLN A 66 5.48 0.58 8.29
N PHE A 67 4.56 -0.38 8.23
CA PHE A 67 4.14 -1.01 6.99
C PHE A 67 3.49 -0.01 6.03
N THR A 68 2.51 0.77 6.49
CA THR A 68 1.86 1.79 5.64
C THR A 68 2.83 2.86 5.18
N LEU A 69 3.78 3.28 6.02
CA LEU A 69 4.86 4.20 5.64
C LEU A 69 5.79 3.60 4.57
N GLN A 70 6.23 2.36 4.76
CA GLN A 70 7.10 1.67 3.80
C GLN A 70 6.46 1.51 2.43
N PHE A 71 5.16 1.24 2.40
CA PHE A 71 4.40 0.94 1.19
C PHE A 71 3.49 2.10 0.76
N ALA A 72 3.67 3.31 1.29
CA ALA A 72 2.81 4.47 0.99
C ALA A 72 2.72 4.79 -0.52
N THR A 73 3.79 4.53 -1.27
CA THR A 73 3.84 4.75 -2.73
C THR A 73 3.13 3.66 -3.55
N SER A 74 2.77 2.54 -2.92
CA SER A 74 1.97 1.47 -3.55
C SER A 74 0.46 1.73 -3.45
N LYS A 75 0.05 2.81 -2.77
CA LYS A 75 -1.32 3.30 -2.87
C LYS A 75 -1.63 3.52 -4.36
N PRO A 76 -2.69 2.89 -4.91
CA PRO A 76 -3.12 3.17 -6.27
C PRO A 76 -3.35 4.67 -6.37
N TYR A 77 -2.49 5.30 -7.15
CA TYR A 77 -2.26 6.72 -7.15
C TYR A 77 -3.59 7.45 -7.44
N ARG A 78 -4.25 8.01 -6.42
CA ARG A 78 -5.11 9.17 -6.64
C ARG A 78 -4.17 10.33 -6.94
N THR A 79 -3.76 10.40 -8.20
CA THR A 79 -3.14 11.51 -8.93
C THR A 79 -2.67 12.64 -8.01
N THR A 80 -1.48 12.51 -7.42
CA THR A 80 -0.94 13.58 -6.57
C THR A 80 -0.73 14.84 -7.40
N SER A 81 -0.96 15.99 -6.78
CA SER A 81 -0.84 17.33 -7.37
C SER A 81 0.52 17.63 -8.03
N LEU A 82 1.56 16.83 -7.78
CA LEU A 82 2.84 16.91 -8.49
C LEU A 82 2.75 16.44 -9.95
N ALA A 83 1.91 15.43 -10.26
CA ALA A 83 1.67 15.01 -11.63
C ALA A 83 0.89 16.09 -12.40
N LEU A 84 -0.03 16.80 -11.73
CA LEU A 84 -0.76 17.94 -12.28
C LEU A 84 0.13 19.18 -12.53
N ALA A 85 1.19 19.37 -11.74
CA ALA A 85 2.12 20.50 -11.90
C ALA A 85 2.95 20.45 -13.21
N GLY A 86 3.09 19.26 -13.81
CA GLY A 86 3.82 19.05 -15.07
C GLY A 86 2.95 19.02 -16.32
N VAL A 87 1.61 18.98 -16.18
CA VAL A 87 0.70 18.81 -17.33
C VAL A 87 0.32 20.17 -17.88
N ARG A 88 1.18 20.72 -18.75
CA ARG A 88 0.89 21.90 -19.56
C ARG A 88 0.62 21.47 -21.00
N GLN A 89 -0.41 22.06 -21.62
CA GLN A 89 -0.64 21.92 -23.05
C GLN A 89 0.58 22.46 -23.81
N GLU A 90 1.17 21.63 -24.66
CA GLU A 90 2.32 22.07 -25.46
C GLU A 90 1.89 23.04 -26.56
N LYS A 91 2.78 23.95 -26.98
CA LYS A 91 2.47 25.01 -27.98
C LYS A 91 1.97 24.49 -29.34
N LYS A 92 2.16 23.20 -29.63
CA LYS A 92 1.71 22.54 -30.88
C LYS A 92 0.66 21.45 -30.64
N GLU A 93 0.23 21.24 -29.39
CA GLU A 93 -0.78 20.25 -29.03
C GLU A 93 -2.17 20.87 -29.11
N SER A 94 -3.10 20.18 -29.78
CA SER A 94 -4.49 20.60 -29.80
C SER A 94 -5.15 20.34 -28.44
N LEU A 95 -6.13 21.17 -28.05
CA LEU A 95 -6.85 21.01 -26.78
C LEU A 95 -7.48 19.61 -26.65
N ARG A 96 -7.96 19.04 -27.77
CA ARG A 96 -8.54 17.69 -27.81
C ARG A 96 -7.52 16.60 -27.50
N THR A 97 -6.31 16.73 -28.03
CA THR A 97 -5.19 15.81 -27.77
C THR A 97 -4.77 15.88 -26.31
N PHE A 98 -4.68 17.09 -25.76
CA PHE A 98 -4.40 17.32 -24.35
C PHE A 98 -5.46 16.66 -23.45
N MET A 99 -6.75 16.88 -23.73
CA MET A 99 -7.85 16.29 -22.96
C MET A 99 -7.90 14.76 -23.05
N ASP A 100 -7.60 14.17 -24.21
CA ASP A 100 -7.51 12.71 -24.36
C ASP A 100 -6.39 12.12 -23.50
N ARG A 101 -5.21 12.77 -23.51
CA ARG A 101 -4.08 12.37 -22.68
C ARG A 101 -4.39 12.55 -21.19
N PHE A 102 -5.01 13.67 -20.82
CA PHE A 102 -5.44 13.95 -19.44
C PHE A 102 -6.47 12.94 -18.93
N ASN A 103 -7.45 12.57 -19.75
CA ASN A 103 -8.47 11.58 -19.38
C ASN A 103 -7.90 10.17 -19.19
N LYS A 104 -6.78 9.83 -19.85
CA LYS A 104 -6.04 8.58 -19.61
C LYS A 104 -5.30 8.56 -18.27
N TRP A 105 -4.94 9.72 -17.72
CA TRP A 105 -4.32 9.84 -16.40
C TRP A 105 -5.32 9.76 -15.24
N TRP A 106 -6.58 10.06 -15.51
CA TRP A 106 -7.66 10.13 -14.51
C TRP A 106 -8.47 8.83 -14.37
N ARG A 107 -8.21 7.82 -15.21
CA ARG A 107 -8.99 6.58 -15.27
C ARG A 107 -8.26 5.39 -14.69
#